data_AF-A0AAV2E5L8-F1
#
_entry.id   AF-A0AAV2E5L8-F1
#
_cell.length_a   1.000
_cell.length_b   1.000
_cell.length_c   1.000
_cell.angle_alpha   90.00
_cell.angle_beta   90.00
_cell.angle_gamma   90.00
#
_symmetry.space_group_name_H-M   'P 1'
#
loop_
_entity.id
_entity.type
_entity.pdbx_description
1 polymer ?
#
loop_
_entity_poly.entity_id
_entity_poly.type
_entity_poly.pdbx_seq_one_letter_code
_entity_poly.pdbx_strand_id
1 'polypeptide(L)'
;MEEDLYLSELNLWQCQRKICDGHYTVVVRVLSSSSIAPYSKATLVTLHDKHPVTPSPSLPTLAMDHHPLVSSSAVVLDMIMSFPRGTSCGRDGFWAQHLMDCLDGDVVAISDDLIASITRMVNLLLKGRYPQPLGEYVANAPLTPLFKPWSGIRPIDVD
;
A
#
# COMPACT_ATOMS: atom_id res chain seq x y z
N MET A 1 25.15 2.82 -21.32
CA MET A 1 24.88 4.10 -22.01
C MET A 1 23.42 4.23 -22.40
N GLU A 2 22.85 3.32 -23.21
CA GLU A 2 21.42 3.35 -23.57
C GLU A 2 20.51 2.93 -22.39
N GLU A 3 20.95 1.95 -21.60
CA GLU A 3 20.27 1.50 -20.39
C GLU A 3 20.27 2.60 -19.30
N ASP A 4 21.40 3.26 -19.06
CA ASP A 4 21.52 4.37 -18.09
C ASP A 4 20.61 5.57 -18.44
N LEU A 5 20.44 5.86 -19.73
CA LEU A 5 19.58 6.94 -20.20
C LEU A 5 18.10 6.63 -19.90
N TYR A 6 17.66 5.40 -20.20
CA TYR A 6 16.31 4.93 -19.93
C TYR A 6 15.99 4.86 -18.42
N LEU A 7 16.95 4.43 -17.61
CA LEU A 7 16.82 4.43 -16.13
C LEU A 7 16.67 5.86 -15.60
N SER A 8 17.35 6.85 -16.21
CA SER A 8 17.21 8.26 -15.86
C SER A 8 15.81 8.82 -16.20
N GLU A 9 15.22 8.41 -17.33
CA GLU A 9 13.88 8.83 -17.74
C GLU A 9 12.79 8.29 -16.80
N LEU A 10 12.92 7.03 -16.35
CA LEU A 10 11.97 6.42 -15.42
C LEU A 10 12.00 7.13 -14.05
N ASN A 11 13.20 7.42 -13.54
CA ASN A 11 13.36 8.17 -12.29
C ASN A 11 12.80 9.59 -12.43
N LEU A 12 12.99 10.25 -13.58
CA LEU A 12 12.45 11.58 -13.83
C LEU A 12 10.92 11.58 -13.82
N TRP A 13 10.28 10.61 -14.48
CA TRP A 13 8.83 10.44 -14.44
C TRP A 13 8.32 10.22 -13.02
N GLN A 14 9.01 9.40 -12.21
CA GLN A 14 8.65 9.22 -10.80
C GLN A 14 8.81 10.50 -10.00
N CYS A 15 9.86 11.28 -10.26
CA CYS A 15 10.06 12.58 -9.63
C CYS A 15 8.90 13.52 -9.94
N GLN A 16 8.45 13.58 -11.19
CA GLN A 16 7.30 14.41 -11.58
C GLN A 16 6.04 14.03 -10.79
N ARG A 17 5.73 12.74 -10.67
CA ARG A 17 4.59 12.29 -9.84
C ARG A 17 4.74 12.70 -8.38
N LYS A 18 5.92 12.47 -7.79
CA LYS A 18 6.17 12.83 -6.38
C LYS A 18 6.11 14.34 -6.14
N ILE A 19 6.44 15.17 -7.14
CA ILE A 19 6.25 16.62 -7.07
C ILE A 19 4.75 16.96 -7.03
N CYS A 20 3.93 16.35 -7.90
CA CYS A 20 2.47 16.55 -7.88
C CYS A 20 1.85 16.17 -6.53
N ASP A 21 2.41 15.15 -5.87
CA ASP A 21 1.99 14.69 -4.55
C ASP A 21 2.59 15.52 -3.38
N GLY A 22 3.39 16.56 -3.66
CA GLY A 22 4.02 17.41 -2.63
C GLY A 22 5.21 16.77 -1.89
N HIS A 23 5.72 15.62 -2.35
CA HIS A 23 6.78 14.86 -1.70
C HIS A 23 8.20 15.30 -2.12
N TYR A 24 8.52 16.59 -1.97
CA TYR A 24 9.79 17.17 -2.44
C TYR A 24 11.05 16.51 -1.84
N THR A 25 11.01 16.09 -0.58
CA THR A 25 12.14 15.40 0.07
C THR A 25 12.39 14.00 -0.53
N VAL A 26 11.31 13.33 -0.95
CA VAL A 26 11.39 12.02 -1.63
C VAL A 26 11.97 12.17 -3.02
N VAL A 27 11.65 13.25 -3.74
CA VAL A 27 12.19 13.54 -5.08
C VAL A 27 13.71 13.53 -5.09
N VAL A 28 14.34 14.22 -4.14
CA VAL A 28 15.82 14.24 -4.01
C VAL A 28 16.37 12.82 -3.86
N ARG A 29 15.69 11.99 -3.07
CA ARG A 29 16.08 10.59 -2.87
C ARG A 29 15.93 9.77 -4.14
N VAL A 30 14.81 9.92 -4.85
CA VAL A 30 14.51 9.21 -6.10
C VAL A 30 15.53 9.54 -7.19
N LEU A 31 15.89 10.82 -7.34
CA LEU A 31 16.93 11.26 -8.29
C LEU A 31 18.27 10.54 -8.09
N SER A 32 18.60 10.24 -6.84
CA SER A 32 19.85 9.56 -6.45
C SER A 32 19.75 8.03 -6.32
N SER A 33 18.56 7.45 -6.58
CA SER A 33 18.29 6.04 -6.28
C SER A 33 18.41 5.12 -7.50
N SER A 34 18.67 3.84 -7.24
CA SER A 34 18.51 2.78 -8.23
C SER A 34 17.06 2.72 -8.70
N SER A 35 16.83 2.68 -10.01
CA SER A 35 15.47 2.72 -10.54
C SER A 35 14.70 1.42 -10.28
N ILE A 36 13.40 1.46 -10.60
CA ILE A 36 12.56 0.27 -10.72
C ILE A 36 13.03 -0.53 -11.93
N ALA A 37 13.05 -1.86 -11.80
CA ALA A 37 13.39 -2.77 -12.88
C ALA A 37 12.31 -2.75 -13.98
N PRO A 38 12.71 -2.81 -15.26
CA PRO A 38 11.77 -2.69 -16.37
C PRO A 38 10.83 -3.89 -16.40
N TYR A 39 9.58 -3.62 -16.78
CA TYR A 39 8.58 -4.67 -17.00
C TYR A 39 9.03 -5.56 -18.17
N SER A 40 9.60 -6.71 -17.84
CA SER A 40 10.24 -7.62 -18.78
C SER A 40 10.13 -9.05 -18.27
N LYS A 41 10.23 -10.02 -19.19
CA LYS A 41 10.19 -11.44 -18.84
C LYS A 41 11.33 -11.82 -17.88
N ALA A 42 12.51 -11.24 -18.04
CA ALA A 42 13.65 -11.45 -17.16
C ALA A 42 13.38 -10.96 -15.72
N THR A 43 12.77 -9.78 -15.57
CA THR A 43 12.37 -9.24 -14.26
C THR A 43 11.29 -10.12 -13.61
N LEU A 44 10.31 -10.57 -14.39
CA LEU A 44 9.25 -11.47 -13.89
C LEU A 44 9.83 -12.80 -13.39
N VAL A 45 10.72 -13.44 -14.16
CA VAL A 45 11.40 -14.67 -13.73
C VAL A 45 12.19 -14.44 -12.45
N THR A 46 12.96 -13.34 -12.37
CA THR A 46 13.73 -13.01 -11.17
C THR A 46 12.84 -12.75 -9.95
N LEU A 47 11.64 -12.19 -10.14
CA LEU A 47 10.66 -12.01 -9.07
C LEU A 47 10.10 -13.35 -8.61
N HIS A 48 9.70 -14.21 -9.54
CA HIS A 48 9.15 -15.54 -9.23
C HIS A 48 10.16 -16.42 -8.48
N ASP A 49 11.43 -16.38 -8.88
CA ASP A 49 12.50 -17.11 -8.20
C ASP A 49 12.70 -16.65 -6.75
N LYS A 50 12.41 -15.38 -6.45
CA LYS A 50 12.55 -14.79 -5.10
C LYS A 50 11.29 -14.87 -4.27
N HIS A 51 10.14 -14.97 -4.91
CA HIS A 51 8.83 -15.00 -4.29
C HIS A 51 8.00 -16.16 -4.89
N PRO A 52 8.34 -17.41 -4.56
CA PRO A 52 7.61 -18.57 -5.06
C PRO A 52 6.16 -18.52 -4.60
N VAL A 53 5.25 -18.91 -5.49
CA VAL A 53 3.81 -18.95 -5.18
C VAL A 53 3.56 -20.06 -4.15
N THR A 54 3.20 -19.68 -2.93
CA THR A 54 2.77 -20.60 -1.89
C THR A 54 1.26 -20.83 -1.96
N PRO A 55 0.76 -22.05 -1.72
CA PRO A 55 -0.66 -22.29 -1.61
C PRO A 55 -1.26 -21.47 -0.47
N SER A 56 -2.50 -21.00 -0.64
CA SER A 56 -3.19 -20.23 0.38
C SER A 56 -3.25 -21.00 1.70
N PRO A 57 -3.02 -20.34 2.85
CA PRO A 57 -3.13 -21.00 4.14
C PRO A 57 -4.56 -21.52 4.35
N SER A 58 -4.68 -22.72 4.93
CA SER A 58 -5.97 -23.27 5.33
C SER A 58 -6.52 -22.49 6.52
N LEU A 59 -7.75 -21.99 6.42
CA LEU A 59 -8.42 -21.36 7.56
C LEU A 59 -8.70 -22.42 8.64
N PRO A 60 -8.35 -22.16 9.92
CA PRO A 60 -8.68 -23.09 11.00
C PRO A 60 -10.21 -23.19 11.16
N THR A 61 -10.73 -24.42 11.20
CA THR A 61 -12.17 -24.71 11.39
C THR A 61 -12.66 -24.49 12.83
N LEU A 62 -11.87 -23.81 13.67
CA LEU A 62 -12.18 -23.69 15.09
C LEU A 62 -13.39 -22.77 15.28
N ALA A 63 -14.42 -23.27 15.98
CA ALA A 63 -15.54 -22.46 16.43
C ALA A 63 -15.00 -21.40 17.39
N MET A 64 -14.93 -20.15 16.94
CA MET A 64 -14.52 -19.01 17.75
C MET A 64 -15.65 -18.71 18.74
N ASP A 65 -15.51 -19.18 19.98
CA ASP A 65 -16.50 -18.99 21.07
C ASP A 65 -16.36 -17.62 21.76
N HIS A 66 -15.77 -16.64 21.06
CA HIS A 66 -15.45 -15.33 21.59
C HIS A 66 -16.35 -14.26 20.99
N HIS A 67 -16.75 -13.29 21.81
CA HIS A 67 -17.46 -12.12 21.31
C HIS A 67 -16.55 -11.35 20.34
N PRO A 68 -17.00 -10.99 19.13
CA PRO A 68 -16.17 -10.28 18.18
C PRO A 68 -15.73 -8.94 18.75
N LEU A 69 -14.48 -8.56 18.50
CA LEU A 69 -13.96 -7.24 18.90
C LEU A 69 -14.80 -6.14 18.23
N VAL A 70 -15.16 -5.12 18.99
CA VAL A 70 -15.87 -3.94 18.48
C VAL A 70 -15.01 -2.72 18.72
N SER A 71 -14.74 -1.96 17.66
CA SER A 71 -14.03 -0.69 17.70
C SER A 71 -15.00 0.49 17.64
N SER A 72 -14.65 1.58 18.32
CA SER A 72 -15.38 2.85 18.30
C SER A 72 -14.79 3.81 17.26
N SER A 73 -15.57 4.78 16.79
CA SER A 73 -15.09 5.78 15.83
C SER A 73 -13.90 6.58 16.36
N ALA A 74 -13.84 6.83 17.68
CA ALA A 74 -12.71 7.53 18.30
C ALA A 74 -11.39 6.73 18.19
N VAL A 75 -11.44 5.43 18.44
CA VAL A 75 -10.26 4.55 18.30
C VAL A 75 -9.85 4.44 16.83
N VAL A 76 -10.81 4.29 15.91
CA VAL A 76 -10.52 4.22 14.48
C VAL A 76 -9.90 5.54 13.98
N LEU A 77 -10.40 6.69 14.44
CA LEU A 77 -9.87 8.00 14.09
C LEU A 77 -8.43 8.17 14.56
N ASP A 78 -8.16 7.84 15.83
CA ASP A 78 -6.82 7.93 16.41
C ASP A 78 -5.81 7.05 15.63
N MET A 79 -6.23 5.83 15.26
CA MET A 79 -5.43 4.93 14.44
C MET A 79 -5.14 5.51 13.05
N ILE A 80 -6.14 6.09 12.37
CA ILE A 80 -5.93 6.73 11.06
C ILE A 80 -4.97 7.93 11.19
N MET A 81 -5.13 8.76 12.21
CA MET A 81 -4.26 9.92 12.42
C MET A 81 -2.85 9.55 12.89
N SER A 82 -2.64 8.30 13.34
CA SER A 82 -1.32 7.78 13.73
C SER A 82 -0.43 7.40 12.55
N PHE A 83 -0.96 7.36 11.31
CA PHE A 83 -0.16 7.01 10.15
C PHE A 83 1.01 7.99 9.95
N PRO A 84 2.24 7.49 9.74
CA PRO A 84 3.36 8.36 9.39
C PRO A 84 3.08 9.13 8.10
N ARG A 85 3.49 10.40 8.06
CA ARG A 85 3.44 11.19 6.82
C ARG A 85 4.24 10.50 5.72
N GLY A 86 3.67 10.45 4.50
CA GLY A 86 4.28 9.78 3.37
C GLY A 86 4.16 8.25 3.38
N THR A 87 3.26 7.69 4.19
CA THR A 87 2.84 6.29 4.05
C THR A 87 2.37 6.05 2.62
N SER A 88 3.01 5.10 1.94
CA SER A 88 2.73 4.80 0.53
C SER A 88 1.39 4.09 0.39
N CYS A 89 0.72 4.28 -0.75
CA CYS A 89 -0.46 3.50 -1.10
C CYS A 89 -0.09 2.08 -1.55
N GLY A 90 -1.01 1.15 -1.33
CA GLY A 90 -0.99 -0.16 -1.97
C GLY A 90 -1.47 -0.09 -3.43
N ARG A 91 -2.01 -1.21 -3.91
CA ARG A 91 -2.46 -1.37 -5.31
C ARG A 91 -3.60 -0.42 -5.72
N ASP A 92 -4.43 -0.03 -4.77
CA ASP A 92 -5.61 0.82 -4.98
C ASP A 92 -5.25 2.29 -5.25
N GLY A 93 -3.99 2.69 -5.03
CA GLY A 93 -3.55 4.07 -5.17
C GLY A 93 -4.06 4.99 -4.05
N PHE A 94 -4.64 4.43 -3.00
CA PHE A 94 -5.22 5.20 -1.90
C PHE A 94 -4.18 5.43 -0.80
N TRP A 95 -3.79 6.69 -0.59
CA TRP A 95 -2.80 7.04 0.43
C TRP A 95 -3.48 7.26 1.78
N ALA A 96 -2.81 6.84 2.85
CA ALA A 96 -3.24 7.18 4.21
C ALA A 96 -3.37 8.71 4.38
N GLN A 97 -2.53 9.49 3.68
CA GLN A 97 -2.63 10.96 3.69
C GLN A 97 -3.97 11.47 3.16
N HIS A 98 -4.56 10.85 2.14
CA HIS A 98 -5.89 11.25 1.65
C HIS A 98 -6.97 11.06 2.72
N LEU A 99 -6.87 10.00 3.54
CA LEU A 99 -7.79 9.79 4.67
C LEU A 99 -7.58 10.85 5.75
N MET A 100 -6.32 11.09 6.13
CA MET A 100 -5.98 12.10 7.14
C MET A 100 -6.50 13.47 6.71
N ASP A 101 -6.25 13.90 5.47
CA ASP A 101 -6.67 15.21 4.96
C ASP A 101 -8.20 15.33 4.89
N CYS A 102 -8.92 14.26 4.51
CA CYS A 102 -10.39 14.25 4.51
C CYS A 102 -10.98 14.33 5.92
N LEU A 103 -10.30 13.79 6.93
CA LEU A 103 -10.77 13.73 8.32
C LEU A 103 -10.32 14.92 9.17
N ASP A 104 -9.26 15.62 8.77
CA ASP A 104 -8.74 16.84 9.41
C ASP A 104 -9.42 18.13 8.91
N GLY A 105 -10.33 18.02 7.94
CA GLY A 105 -10.98 19.17 7.30
C GLY A 105 -12.10 19.83 8.13
N ASP A 106 -12.37 21.11 7.86
CA ASP A 106 -13.36 21.94 8.57
C ASP A 106 -14.83 21.52 8.37
N VAL A 107 -15.12 20.56 7.48
CA VAL A 107 -16.50 20.12 7.17
C VAL A 107 -16.88 18.91 8.01
N VAL A 108 -17.23 19.18 9.27
CA VAL A 108 -17.53 18.19 10.33
C VAL A 108 -18.52 17.09 9.90
N ALA A 109 -19.55 17.42 9.12
CA ALA A 109 -20.55 16.44 8.71
C ALA A 109 -19.99 15.35 7.77
N ILE A 110 -19.06 15.73 6.86
CA ILE A 110 -18.46 14.78 5.92
C ILE A 110 -17.44 13.89 6.64
N SER A 111 -16.67 14.46 7.57
CA SER A 111 -15.71 13.68 8.37
C SER A 111 -16.42 12.67 9.29
N ASP A 112 -17.57 13.04 9.88
CA ASP A 112 -18.35 12.16 10.74
C ASP A 112 -18.95 10.96 9.99
N ASP A 113 -19.53 11.19 8.81
CA ASP A 113 -20.07 10.12 7.98
C ASP A 113 -18.97 9.19 7.44
N LEU A 114 -17.82 9.75 7.08
CA LEU A 114 -16.65 9.00 6.62
C LEU A 114 -16.11 8.10 7.74
N ILE A 115 -15.86 8.66 8.94
CA ILE A 115 -15.32 7.87 10.06
C ILE A 115 -16.31 6.80 10.52
N ALA A 116 -17.62 7.10 10.51
CA ALA A 116 -18.66 6.11 10.81
C ALA A 116 -18.66 4.96 9.79
N SER A 117 -18.47 5.27 8.51
CA SER A 117 -18.42 4.28 7.42
C SER A 117 -17.16 3.40 7.53
N ILE A 118 -15.99 3.98 7.78
CA ILE A 118 -14.75 3.22 8.01
C ILE A 118 -14.88 2.35 9.26
N THR A 119 -15.42 2.89 10.34
CA THR A 119 -15.65 2.14 11.59
C THR A 119 -16.59 0.94 11.38
N ARG A 120 -17.61 1.09 10.52
CA ARG A 120 -18.49 -0.01 10.14
C ARG A 120 -17.72 -1.09 9.38
N MET A 121 -16.85 -0.72 8.44
CA MET A 121 -15.98 -1.65 7.71
C MET A 121 -15.02 -2.39 8.65
N VAL A 122 -14.32 -1.68 9.53
CA VAL A 122 -13.42 -2.26 10.54
C VAL A 122 -14.16 -3.29 11.39
N ASN A 123 -15.36 -2.94 11.86
CA ASN A 123 -16.18 -3.86 12.65
C ASN A 123 -16.72 -5.06 11.86
N LEU A 124 -16.88 -4.96 10.54
CA LEU A 124 -17.18 -6.13 9.69
C LEU A 124 -15.98 -7.07 9.61
N LEU A 125 -14.77 -6.51 9.42
CA LEU A 125 -13.51 -7.27 9.41
C LEU A 125 -13.26 -7.97 10.75
N LEU A 126 -13.42 -7.27 11.87
CA LEU A 126 -13.26 -7.82 13.22
C LEU A 126 -14.26 -8.94 13.55
N LYS A 127 -15.42 -8.94 12.89
CA LYS A 127 -16.43 -10.02 12.98
C LYS A 127 -16.13 -11.22 12.07
N GLY A 128 -15.04 -11.18 11.30
CA GLY A 128 -14.74 -12.17 10.26
C GLY A 128 -15.75 -12.15 9.11
N ARG A 129 -16.55 -11.08 8.96
CA ARG A 129 -17.58 -10.95 7.94
C ARG A 129 -17.03 -10.14 6.77
N TYR A 130 -16.11 -10.77 6.04
CA TYR A 130 -15.49 -10.18 4.86
C TYR A 130 -16.03 -10.82 3.57
N PRO A 131 -16.39 -10.05 2.52
CA PRO A 131 -16.82 -10.63 1.26
C PRO A 131 -15.70 -11.43 0.60
N GLN A 132 -15.84 -12.76 0.53
CA GLN A 132 -14.84 -13.65 -0.06
C GLN A 132 -14.39 -13.25 -1.48
N PRO A 133 -15.26 -12.74 -2.39
CA PRO A 133 -14.83 -12.29 -3.72
C PRO A 133 -13.84 -11.12 -3.71
N LEU A 134 -13.80 -10.33 -2.63
CA LEU A 134 -12.88 -9.20 -2.50
C LEU A 134 -11.53 -9.60 -1.87
N GLY A 135 -11.35 -10.87 -1.48
CA GLY A 135 -10.17 -11.34 -0.75
C GLY A 135 -8.89 -11.13 -1.54
N GLU A 136 -8.92 -11.47 -2.83
CA GLU A 136 -7.79 -11.33 -3.74
C GLU A 136 -7.38 -9.88 -4.01
N TYR A 137 -8.27 -8.92 -3.76
CA TYR A 137 -8.01 -7.49 -3.97
C TYR A 137 -7.49 -6.80 -2.71
N VAL A 138 -8.04 -7.14 -1.55
CA VAL A 138 -7.63 -6.54 -0.26
C VAL A 138 -6.38 -7.21 0.31
N ALA A 139 -6.19 -8.52 0.08
CA ALA A 139 -4.94 -9.20 0.41
C ALA A 139 -3.94 -9.14 -0.77
N ASN A 140 -4.12 -8.20 -1.71
CA ASN A 140 -3.23 -8.07 -2.85
C ASN A 140 -2.09 -7.10 -2.55
N ALA A 141 -0.89 -7.65 -2.68
CA ALA A 141 0.35 -7.00 -2.32
C ALA A 141 1.26 -7.05 -3.56
N PRO A 142 1.15 -6.08 -4.50
CA PRO A 142 1.86 -6.15 -5.78
C PRO A 142 3.36 -5.88 -5.59
N LEU A 143 4.19 -6.82 -6.06
CA LEU A 143 5.64 -6.69 -5.96
C LEU A 143 6.19 -5.57 -6.87
N THR A 144 6.83 -4.59 -6.26
CA THR A 144 7.63 -3.56 -6.93
C THR A 144 9.09 -4.04 -7.05
N PRO A 145 9.61 -4.30 -8.26
CA PRO A 145 10.98 -4.78 -8.44
C PRO A 145 11.98 -3.61 -8.41
N LEU A 146 12.73 -3.45 -7.33
CA LEU A 146 13.80 -2.42 -7.26
C LEU A 146 15.15 -3.01 -7.65
N PHE A 147 15.95 -2.28 -8.42
CA PHE A 147 17.35 -2.67 -8.64
C PHE A 147 18.18 -2.50 -7.36
N LYS A 148 19.09 -3.46 -7.11
CA LYS A 148 20.13 -3.32 -6.09
C LYS A 148 21.33 -2.56 -6.67
N PRO A 149 22.08 -1.79 -5.85
CA PRO A 149 23.23 -1.00 -6.33
C PRO A 149 24.34 -1.80 -7.03
N TRP A 150 24.47 -3.10 -6.74
CA TRP A 150 25.58 -3.92 -7.23
C TRP A 150 25.16 -5.07 -8.15
N SER A 151 24.01 -5.71 -7.91
CA SER A 151 23.36 -6.64 -8.86
C SER A 151 22.03 -7.18 -8.33
N GLY A 152 21.09 -7.44 -9.26
CA GLY A 152 19.84 -8.15 -9.01
C GLY A 152 18.68 -7.28 -8.50
N ILE A 153 17.51 -7.92 -8.38
CA ILE A 153 16.24 -7.25 -8.01
C ILE A 153 15.90 -7.48 -6.53
N ARG A 154 15.33 -6.49 -5.86
CA ARG A 154 14.69 -6.60 -4.55
C ARG A 154 13.17 -6.47 -4.76
N PRO A 155 12.38 -7.54 -4.56
CA PRO A 155 10.93 -7.40 -4.48
C PRO A 155 10.59 -6.57 -3.23
N ILE A 156 9.82 -5.50 -3.42
CA ILE A 156 9.19 -4.73 -2.35
C ILE A 156 7.70 -4.93 -2.46
N ASP A 157 7.06 -5.06 -1.30
CA ASP A 157 5.62 -5.15 -1.20
C ASP A 157 5.10 -4.04 -0.29
N VAL A 158 3.89 -3.56 -0.57
CA VAL A 158 3.22 -2.50 0.19
C VAL A 158 1.77 -2.93 0.39
N ASP A 159 1.45 -3.20 1.66
CA ASP A 159 0.13 -3.55 2.19
C ASP A 159 -0.44 -2.43 3.06
#